data_AF-E4XBF5-F1
#
_entry.id   AF-E4XBF5-F1
#
_cell.length_a   1.000
_cell.length_b   1.000
_cell.length_c   1.000
_cell.angle_alpha   90.00
_cell.angle_beta   90.00
_cell.angle_gamma   90.00
#
_symmetry.space_group_name_H-M   'P 1'
#
loop_
_entity.id
_entity.type
_entity.pdbx_description
1 polymer ?
#
loop_
_entity_poly.entity_id
_entity_poly.type
_entity_poly.pdbx_seq_one_letter_code
_entity_poly.pdbx_strand_id
1 'polypeptide(L)'
;MYDPLRRPEIVLSIQTCFATDSPDFSDMNKLHNLIASMCTHPDDETVQILENGVSDRARFSFKMFRFTESFSYIYLHCEVKVCNSTAETCVGSQGLCHGGEWERKKRSAEEAAPSPGDTQQFISRGPLIAYMQENAGEGRVQVESNQNHPLY
;
A
#
# COMPACT_ATOMS: atom_id res chain seq x y z
N MET A 1 -19.59 -24.47 -2.12
CA MET A 1 -20.29 -23.84 -0.97
C MET A 1 -20.35 -22.35 -1.28
N TYR A 2 -21.54 -21.81 -1.53
CA TYR A 2 -21.76 -20.39 -1.82
C TYR A 2 -21.85 -19.64 -0.50
N ASP A 3 -21.03 -18.61 -0.31
CA ASP A 3 -21.12 -17.71 0.84
C ASP A 3 -21.92 -16.47 0.41
N PRO A 4 -23.18 -16.32 0.84
CA PRO A 4 -24.04 -15.21 0.44
C PRO A 4 -23.58 -13.85 0.99
N LEU A 5 -22.63 -13.81 1.93
CA LEU A 5 -22.09 -12.58 2.49
C LEU A 5 -20.81 -12.12 1.78
N ARG A 6 -20.19 -12.98 0.97
CA ARG A 6 -18.97 -12.64 0.23
C ARG A 6 -19.32 -11.70 -0.92
N ARG A 7 -18.87 -10.45 -0.80
CA ARG A 7 -18.99 -9.42 -1.85
C ARG A 7 -17.70 -9.34 -2.66
N PRO A 8 -17.60 -10.00 -3.84
CA PRO A 8 -16.37 -10.00 -4.63
C PRO A 8 -16.01 -8.62 -5.19
N GLU A 9 -16.98 -7.72 -5.30
CA GLU A 9 -16.76 -6.34 -5.72
C GLU A 9 -16.05 -5.49 -4.66
N ILE A 10 -16.12 -5.89 -3.39
CA ILE A 10 -15.47 -5.21 -2.27
C ILE A 10 -14.07 -5.76 -2.09
N VAL A 11 -13.09 -4.92 -2.40
CA VAL A 11 -11.67 -5.26 -2.39
C VAL A 11 -10.89 -4.32 -1.47
N LEU A 12 -9.71 -4.73 -1.04
CA LEU A 12 -8.82 -3.90 -0.26
C LEU A 12 -7.79 -3.24 -1.18
N SER A 13 -7.67 -1.91 -1.07
CA SER A 13 -6.73 -1.11 -1.86
C SER A 13 -5.78 -0.32 -0.95
N ILE A 14 -4.48 -0.52 -1.15
CA ILE A 14 -3.42 0.32 -0.59
C ILE A 14 -3.29 1.56 -1.45
N GLN A 15 -3.43 2.74 -0.84
CA GLN A 15 -3.32 4.04 -1.50
C GLN A 15 -1.90 4.59 -1.44
N THR A 16 -1.32 4.68 -0.25
CA THR A 16 0.07 5.07 -0.04
C THR A 16 0.69 4.29 1.11
N CYS A 17 1.99 4.05 1.03
CA CYS A 17 2.78 3.53 2.14
C CYS A 17 4.09 4.29 2.26
N PHE A 18 4.50 4.61 3.49
CA PHE A 18 5.75 5.28 3.80
C PHE A 18 6.33 4.76 5.11
N ALA A 19 7.61 4.99 5.33
CA ALA A 19 8.27 4.69 6.59
C ALA A 19 8.63 5.96 7.37
N THR A 20 8.60 5.86 8.68
CA THR A 20 9.03 6.88 9.64
C THR A 20 9.88 6.24 10.73
N ASP A 21 10.46 7.05 11.61
CA ASP A 21 11.06 6.64 12.89
C ASP A 21 10.05 6.69 14.06
N SER A 22 8.76 6.86 13.80
CA SER A 22 7.71 7.05 14.81
C SER A 22 6.52 6.11 14.60
N PRO A 23 5.91 5.56 15.66
CA PRO A 23 4.67 4.79 15.51
C PRO A 23 3.47 5.64 15.06
N ASP A 24 3.58 6.97 15.15
CA ASP A 24 2.55 7.91 14.73
C ASP A 24 2.63 8.18 13.23
N PHE A 25 1.59 7.80 12.49
CA PHE A 25 1.50 8.02 11.04
C PHE A 25 1.38 9.51 10.67
N SER A 26 0.97 10.35 11.63
CA SER A 26 0.84 11.79 11.44
C SER A 26 2.18 12.54 11.59
N ASP A 27 3.26 11.81 11.86
CA ASP A 27 4.59 12.37 11.84
C ASP A 27 4.95 12.86 10.43
N MET A 28 5.51 14.06 10.36
CA MET A 28 5.95 14.69 9.11
C MET A 28 7.35 14.22 8.69
N ASN A 29 8.09 13.55 9.57
CA ASN A 29 9.42 13.02 9.30
C ASN A 29 9.36 11.69 8.52
N LYS A 30 8.89 11.77 7.27
CA LYS A 30 8.85 10.61 6.37
C LYS A 30 10.26 10.30 5.88
N LEU A 31 10.76 9.15 6.27
CA LEU A 31 12.09 8.68 5.89
C LEU A 31 12.13 8.20 4.44
N HIS A 32 11.05 7.55 3.98
CA HIS A 32 11.00 6.97 2.65
C HIS A 32 9.56 6.68 2.22
N ASN A 33 9.29 6.78 0.92
CA ASN A 33 7.99 6.41 0.35
C ASN A 33 8.13 5.09 -0.41
N LEU A 34 7.24 4.13 -0.12
CA LEU A 34 7.21 2.81 -0.75
C LEU A 34 6.13 2.73 -1.83
N ILE A 35 4.94 3.26 -1.52
CA ILE A 35 3.78 3.26 -2.41
C ILE A 35 3.18 4.66 -2.46
N ALA A 36 2.87 5.14 -3.65
CA ALA A 36 2.16 6.39 -3.89
C ALA A 36 1.08 6.19 -4.96
N SER A 37 -0.12 6.71 -4.70
CA SER A 37 -1.26 6.63 -5.62
C SER A 37 -1.53 5.21 -6.13
N MET A 38 -1.51 4.24 -5.22
CA MET A 38 -1.73 2.80 -5.44
C MET A 38 -0.63 2.08 -6.25
N CYS A 39 0.52 2.71 -6.47
CA CYS A 39 1.62 2.20 -7.30
C CYS A 39 2.96 2.26 -6.57
N THR A 40 3.97 1.53 -7.06
CA THR A 40 5.32 1.61 -6.48
C THR A 40 5.87 3.02 -6.59
N HIS A 41 6.64 3.46 -5.60
CA HIS A 41 7.31 4.74 -5.66
C HIS A 41 8.50 4.67 -6.62
N PRO A 42 8.70 5.65 -7.54
CA PRO A 42 9.78 5.60 -8.53
C PRO A 42 11.18 5.57 -7.92
N ASP A 43 11.35 6.13 -6.72
CA ASP A 43 12.64 6.19 -6.03
C ASP A 43 13.01 4.88 -5.31
N ASP A 44 12.12 3.87 -5.34
CA ASP A 44 12.38 2.55 -4.76
C ASP A 44 12.02 1.41 -5.71
N GLU A 45 13.00 1.05 -6.53
CA GLU A 45 12.93 -0.09 -7.47
C GLU A 45 12.79 -1.46 -6.78
N THR A 46 12.93 -1.51 -5.45
CA THR A 46 12.83 -2.77 -4.71
C THR A 46 11.40 -3.13 -4.34
N VAL A 47 10.48 -2.17 -4.43
CA VAL A 47 9.06 -2.36 -4.11
C VAL A 47 8.39 -3.18 -5.21
N GLN A 48 7.64 -4.21 -4.81
CA GLN A 48 6.81 -5.00 -5.70
C GLN A 48 5.41 -5.11 -5.12
N ILE A 49 4.41 -4.67 -5.88
CA ILE A 49 3.00 -4.92 -5.55
C ILE A 49 2.66 -6.34 -5.99
N LEU A 50 2.34 -7.20 -5.02
CA LEU A 50 1.99 -8.60 -5.24
C LEU A 50 0.48 -8.77 -5.45
N GLU A 51 -0.31 -7.96 -4.73
CA GLU A 51 -1.77 -7.98 -4.75
C GLU A 51 -2.29 -6.62 -4.28
N ASN A 52 -3.14 -5.95 -5.05
CA ASN A 52 -3.79 -4.72 -4.61
C ASN A 52 -5.11 -4.56 -5.36
N GLY A 53 -6.20 -4.20 -4.67
CA GLY A 53 -7.48 -3.88 -5.31
C GLY A 53 -8.15 -5.02 -6.09
N VAL A 54 -7.81 -6.28 -5.79
CA VAL A 54 -8.34 -7.46 -6.50
C VAL A 54 -9.03 -8.48 -5.57
N SER A 55 -8.76 -8.42 -4.27
CA SER A 55 -9.35 -9.30 -3.26
C SER A 55 -9.54 -8.54 -1.95
N ASP A 56 -9.97 -9.23 -0.89
CA ASP A 56 -10.02 -8.72 0.48
C ASP A 56 -8.63 -8.53 1.12
N ARG A 57 -7.56 -8.76 0.36
CA ARG A 57 -6.16 -8.66 0.79
C ARG A 57 -5.38 -7.73 -0.13
N ALA A 58 -4.39 -7.08 0.46
CA ALA A 58 -3.40 -6.32 -0.28
C ALA A 58 -2.00 -6.66 0.24
N ARG A 59 -1.06 -6.87 -0.68
CA ARG A 59 0.28 -7.39 -0.41
C ARG A 59 1.32 -6.70 -1.27
N PHE A 60 2.42 -6.32 -0.64
CA PHE A 60 3.61 -5.83 -1.34
C PHE A 60 4.87 -6.28 -0.62
N SER A 61 5.99 -6.26 -1.32
CA SER A 61 7.31 -6.51 -0.75
C SER A 61 8.28 -5.38 -1.10
N PHE A 62 9.35 -5.24 -0.32
CA PHE A 62 10.42 -4.26 -0.54
C PHE A 62 11.72 -4.72 0.14
N LYS A 63 12.85 -4.11 -0.19
CA LYS A 63 14.14 -4.43 0.44
C LYS A 63 14.49 -3.43 1.54
N MET A 64 14.81 -3.95 2.72
CA MET A 64 14.99 -3.14 3.94
C MET A 64 16.29 -2.30 3.97
N PHE A 65 17.32 -2.63 3.19
CA PHE A 65 18.65 -1.99 3.32
C PHE A 65 18.71 -0.54 2.84
N ARG A 66 17.67 0.01 2.21
CA ARG A 66 17.67 1.44 1.81
C ARG A 66 17.49 2.40 2.99
N PHE A 67 17.10 1.89 4.15
CA PHE A 67 16.77 2.68 5.34
C PHE A 67 17.94 2.83 6.35
N THR A 68 19.11 2.26 6.05
CA THR A 68 20.11 1.91 7.06
C THR A 68 21.17 2.97 7.36
N GLU A 69 21.16 4.12 6.69
CA GLU A 69 22.22 5.13 6.92
C GLU A 69 22.06 5.90 8.24
N SER A 70 20.85 6.00 8.81
CA SER A 70 20.58 6.89 9.96
C SER A 70 19.67 6.33 11.07
N PHE A 71 18.94 5.23 10.84
CA PHE A 71 17.89 4.77 11.77
C PHE A 71 18.00 3.29 12.09
N SER A 72 17.97 2.94 13.39
CA SER A 72 18.03 1.55 13.86
C SER A 72 16.67 0.86 13.88
N TYR A 73 15.59 1.62 13.77
CA TYR A 73 14.22 1.11 13.74
C TYR A 73 13.34 1.99 12.85
N ILE A 74 12.39 1.39 12.16
CA ILE A 74 11.41 2.10 11.34
C ILE A 74 10.00 1.57 11.61
N TYR A 75 9.00 2.41 11.39
CA TYR A 75 7.59 2.04 11.31
C TYR A 75 7.11 2.24 9.89
N LEU A 76 6.30 1.30 9.38
CA LEU A 76 5.60 1.43 8.11
C LEU A 76 4.19 1.90 8.38
N HIS A 77 3.74 2.88 7.61
CA HIS A 77 2.37 3.36 7.63
C HIS A 77 1.79 3.20 6.24
N CYS A 78 0.61 2.60 6.15
CA CYS A 78 -0.13 2.48 4.90
C CYS A 78 -1.52 3.07 5.05
N GLU A 79 -1.89 3.94 4.14
CA GLU A 79 -3.28 4.34 3.91
C GLU A 79 -3.97 3.24 3.11
N VAL A 80 -5.06 2.71 3.64
CA VAL A 80 -5.85 1.65 3.01
C VAL A 80 -7.30 2.07 2.88
N LYS A 81 -7.95 1.56 1.84
CA LYS A 81 -9.36 1.80 1.54
C LYS A 81 -10.06 0.49 1.21
N VAL A 82 -11.24 0.31 1.79
CA VAL A 82 -12.21 -0.67 1.32
C VAL A 82 -12.86 -0.10 0.07
N CYS A 83 -12.59 -0.72 -1.08
CA CYS A 83 -12.87 -0.17 -2.39
C CYS A 83 -13.92 -1.01 -3.13
N ASN A 84 -14.86 -0.36 -3.82
CA ASN A 84 -15.82 -1.07 -4.68
C ASN A 84 -15.34 -1.09 -6.14
N SER A 85 -14.75 -2.20 -6.55
CA SER A 85 -14.16 -2.40 -7.90
C SER A 85 -15.14 -2.25 -9.08
N THR A 86 -16.46 -2.25 -8.82
CA THR A 86 -17.48 -2.01 -9.86
C THR A 86 -17.91 -0.55 -9.96
N ALA A 87 -17.61 0.26 -8.94
CA ALA A 87 -18.05 1.65 -8.83
C ALA A 87 -16.90 2.66 -8.93
N GLU A 88 -15.67 2.25 -8.59
CA GLU A 88 -14.51 3.14 -8.53
C GLU A 88 -13.19 2.41 -8.87
N THR A 89 -12.12 3.19 -9.02
CA THR A 89 -10.78 2.68 -9.33
C THR A 89 -10.08 2.18 -8.06
N CYS A 90 -9.85 0.87 -7.96
CA CYS A 90 -9.19 0.25 -6.81
C CYS A 90 -7.70 -0.05 -7.00
N VAL A 91 -7.17 0.19 -8.19
CA VAL A 91 -5.76 -0.02 -8.55
C VAL A 91 -5.26 1.16 -9.36
N GLY A 92 -4.00 1.54 -9.16
CA GLY A 92 -3.41 2.61 -9.96
C GLY A 92 -3.22 2.17 -11.42
N SER A 93 -3.41 3.11 -12.35
CA SER A 93 -3.35 2.85 -13.79
C SER A 93 -2.07 3.34 -14.47
N GLN A 94 -1.07 3.72 -13.66
CA GLN A 94 0.22 4.22 -14.13
C GLN A 94 1.20 3.07 -14.47
N GLY A 95 2.30 3.39 -15.15
CA GLY A 95 3.29 2.39 -15.55
C GLY A 95 3.95 1.66 -14.37
N LEU A 96 4.05 2.31 -13.21
CA LEU A 96 4.66 1.76 -11.99
C LEU A 96 3.74 0.80 -11.21
N CYS A 97 2.50 0.60 -11.66
CA CYS A 97 1.51 -0.24 -10.99
C CYS A 97 1.45 -1.66 -11.59
N HIS A 98 2.11 -1.86 -12.74
CA HIS A 98 2.23 -3.15 -13.42
C HIS A 98 3.70 -3.54 -13.48
N GLY A 99 4.07 -4.68 -12.88
CA GLY A 99 5.45 -5.19 -12.84
C GLY A 99 5.97 -5.72 -14.19
N GLY A 100 5.87 -4.95 -15.28
CA GLY A 100 6.34 -5.33 -16.61
C GLY A 100 6.66 -4.15 -17.53
N GLU A 101 7.55 -4.39 -18.49
CA GLU A 101 8.11 -3.40 -19.43
C GLU A 101 7.07 -2.58 -20.20
N TRP A 102 7.46 -1.34 -20.43
CA TRP A 102 6.70 -0.20 -20.90
C TRP A 102 6.25 -0.22 -22.37
N GLU A 103 4.97 0.13 -22.59
CA GLU A 103 4.55 0.89 -23.77
C GLU A 103 3.75 2.13 -23.34
N ARG A 104 4.24 3.33 -23.68
CA ARG A 104 3.53 4.60 -23.45
C ARG A 104 2.24 4.63 -24.27
N LYS A 105 1.08 4.54 -23.61
CA LYS A 105 -0.17 5.06 -24.18
C LYS A 105 -0.58 6.32 -23.43
N LYS A 106 -0.60 7.47 -24.13
CA LYS A 106 -1.12 8.74 -23.61
C LYS A 106 -2.55 8.54 -23.10
N ARG A 107 -2.83 8.88 -21.84
CA ARG A 107 -4.19 9.00 -21.31
C ARG A 107 -4.40 10.39 -20.72
N SER A 108 -5.64 10.84 -20.87
CA SER A 108 -6.17 12.11 -20.38
C SER A 108 -6.11 12.18 -18.85
N ALA A 109 -5.85 13.37 -18.31
CA ALA A 109 -5.96 13.64 -16.89
C ALA A 109 -7.44 13.60 -16.51
N GLU A 110 -7.82 12.61 -15.71
CA GLU A 110 -9.03 12.71 -14.90
C GLU A 110 -8.59 12.60 -13.45
N GLU A 111 -8.52 13.77 -12.82
CA GLU A 111 -8.23 13.94 -11.40
C GLU A 111 -9.51 13.57 -10.66
N ALA A 112 -9.62 12.32 -10.22
CA ALA A 112 -10.78 11.86 -9.46
C ALA A 112 -10.81 12.64 -8.13
N ALA A 113 -11.82 13.50 -7.99
CA ALA A 113 -12.09 14.20 -6.75
C ALA A 113 -12.33 13.19 -5.62
N PRO A 114 -11.87 13.46 -4.38
CA PRO A 114 -12.16 12.59 -3.23
C PRO A 114 -13.67 12.46 -3.05
N SER A 115 -14.19 11.23 -3.06
CA SER A 115 -15.59 10.96 -2.75
C SER A 115 -15.86 11.30 -1.28
N PRO A 116 -16.95 12.04 -0.97
CA PRO A 116 -17.27 12.42 0.40
C PRO A 116 -17.77 11.19 1.16
N GLY A 117 -16.89 10.59 1.96
CA GLY A 117 -17.18 9.37 2.72
C GLY A 117 -15.94 8.52 3.06
N ASP A 118 -14.80 8.76 2.40
CA ASP A 118 -13.55 8.06 2.70
C ASP A 118 -12.96 8.52 4.03
N THR A 119 -13.16 7.72 5.07
CA THR A 119 -12.35 7.86 6.29
C THR A 119 -10.96 7.34 5.95
N GLN A 120 -9.95 8.22 5.93
CA GLN A 120 -8.55 7.82 5.80
C GLN A 120 -8.19 6.82 6.90
N GLN A 121 -7.93 5.57 6.51
CA GLN A 121 -7.57 4.52 7.44
C GLN A 121 -6.08 4.19 7.31
N PHE A 122 -5.31 4.60 8.32
CA PHE A 122 -3.89 4.28 8.40
C PHE A 122 -3.66 3.03 9.25
N ILE A 123 -2.81 2.13 8.75
CA ILE A 123 -2.32 0.97 9.49
C ILE A 123 -0.81 1.12 9.65
N SER A 124 -0.36 1.09 10.90
CA SER A 124 1.06 1.17 11.25
C SER A 124 1.62 -0.22 11.60
N ARG A 125 2.84 -0.54 11.16
CA ARG A 125 3.58 -1.76 11.51
C ARG A 125 5.01 -1.43 11.90
N GLY A 126 5.44 -1.91 13.07
CA GLY A 126 6.80 -1.72 13.53
C GLY A 126 6.95 -1.94 15.04
N PRO A 127 8.15 -1.70 15.59
CA PRO A 127 9.35 -1.29 14.85
C PRO A 127 9.95 -2.45 14.05
N LEU A 128 10.34 -2.19 12.80
CA LEU A 128 11.23 -3.04 12.01
C LEU A 128 12.65 -2.62 12.34
N ILE A 129 13.42 -3.51 12.97
CA ILE A 129 14.79 -3.21 13.38
C ILE A 129 15.70 -3.39 12.17
N ALA A 130 16.29 -2.28 11.72
CA ALA A 130 17.21 -2.25 10.58
C ALA A 130 18.65 -2.35 11.10
N TYR A 131 19.24 -3.54 11.01
CA TYR A 131 20.66 -3.73 11.28
C TYR A 131 21.47 -3.51 10.01
N MET A 132 22.62 -2.83 10.13
CA MET A 132 23.64 -2.79 9.09
C MET A 132 24.20 -4.21 8.90
N GLN A 133 23.59 -4.98 8.00
CA GLN A 133 24.07 -6.28 7.62
C GLN A 133 24.11 -6.32 6.10
N GLU A 134 25.28 -6.65 5.54
CA GLU A 134 25.60 -6.63 4.10
C GLU A 134 24.65 -7.50 3.23
N ASN A 135 23.70 -8.22 3.84
CA ASN A 135 22.66 -9.03 3.20
C ASN A 135 21.29 -8.80 3.88
N ALA A 136 20.67 -7.63 3.71
CA ALA A 136 19.35 -7.41 4.31
C ALA A 136 18.24 -8.22 3.64
N GLY A 137 17.26 -8.65 4.44
CA GLY A 137 16.15 -9.50 4.02
C GLY A 137 15.04 -8.77 3.24
N GLU A 138 14.15 -9.56 2.62
CA GLU A 138 12.93 -9.08 1.95
C GLU A 138 11.83 -8.83 3.00
N GLY A 139 11.30 -7.61 3.07
CA GLY A 139 10.13 -7.28 3.87
C GLY A 139 8.86 -7.64 3.11
N ARG A 140 7.88 -8.28 3.76
CA ARG A 140 6.56 -8.55 3.20
C ARG A 140 5.49 -7.96 4.09
N VAL A 141 4.61 -7.16 3.48
CA VAL A 141 3.48 -6.56 4.16
C VAL A 141 2.21 -7.15 3.58
N GLN A 142 1.31 -7.60 4.46
CA GLN A 142 -0.02 -8.08 4.12
C GLN A 142 -1.03 -7.32 4.97
N VAL A 143 -2.04 -6.78 4.30
CA VAL A 143 -3.20 -6.15 4.91
C VAL A 143 -4.42 -6.97 4.53
N GLU A 144 -5.31 -7.19 5.49
CA GLU A 144 -6.56 -7.94 5.30
C GLU A 144 -7.73 -7.10 5.79
N SER A 145 -8.83 -7.12 5.03
CA SER A 145 -10.09 -6.53 5.46
C SER A 145 -10.76 -7.42 6.51
N ASN A 146 -11.12 -6.86 7.66
CA ASN A 146 -11.89 -7.59 8.65
C ASN A 146 -13.38 -7.50 8.28
N GLN A 147 -13.88 -8.49 7.54
CA GLN A 147 -15.28 -8.55 7.10
C GLN A 147 -16.29 -8.80 8.24
N ASN A 148 -15.81 -8.97 9.48
CA ASN A 148 -16.68 -9.05 10.66
C ASN A 148 -17.14 -7.66 11.10
N HIS A 149 -18.11 -7.10 10.39
CA HIS A 149 -18.90 -6.00 10.92
C HIS A 149 -20.05 -6.56 11.77
N PRO A 150 -20.16 -6.25 13.08
CA PRO A 150 -21.36 -6.54 13.83
C PRO A 150 -22.46 -5.59 13.34
N LEU A 151 -23.54 -6.17 12.81
CA LEU A 151 -24.76 -5.44 12.49
C LEU A 151 -25.33 -4.84 13.78
N TYR A 152 -25.45 -3.51 13.82
CA TYR A 152 -26.42 -2.80 14.65
C TYR A 152 -27.28 -1.92 13.74
#